data_AF-Q12DT3-F1
#
_entry.id   AF-Q12DT3-F1
#
_cell.length_a   1.000
_cell.length_b   1.000
_cell.length_c   1.000
_cell.angle_alpha   90.00
_cell.angle_beta   90.00
_cell.angle_gamma   90.00
#
_symmetry.space_group_name_H-M   'P 1'
#
loop_
_entity.id
_entity.type
_entity.pdbx_description
1 polymer ?
#
loop_
_entity_poly.entity_id
_entity_poly.type
_entity_poly.pdbx_seq_one_letter_code
_entity_poly.pdbx_strand_id
1 'polypeptide(L)'
;MLFTGQRLHACIVHVALLVGAALFPVMSSAAPAMAAEPLDGLDTGLALESASDDARHALQWIVGLGDNQGLPFVIVDKKGARIFVFAADGRLRGASAALLGLTPGDHSVPGIEQRSVASLRVDERTTPAGRFVSEPGHNLQGEAIVWIDYAAKLAIHRLRPADPKERRAERLGSATPDDNRISIGCVVVPADFYDAVVAPVLGRSYGVVYVLPETQPVRRMLGAMALSQR
;
A
#
# COMPACT_ATOMS: atom_id res chain seq x y z
N MET A 1 -41.95 -81.71 21.42
CA MET A 1 -42.13 -82.01 19.98
C MET A 1 -41.06 -81.21 19.24
N LEU A 2 -39.93 -81.85 18.94
CA LEU A 2 -39.57 -82.47 17.64
C LEU A 2 -38.86 -81.46 16.71
N PHE A 3 -37.56 -81.73 16.43
CA PHE A 3 -36.85 -81.63 15.13
C PHE A 3 -36.86 -80.24 14.42
N THR A 4 -35.81 -79.67 13.80
CA THR A 4 -34.57 -80.12 13.13
C THR A 4 -33.80 -78.80 12.85
N GLY A 5 -32.49 -78.64 13.05
CA GLY A 5 -31.43 -79.14 12.18
C GLY A 5 -31.49 -78.57 10.75
N GLN A 6 -30.81 -77.45 10.47
CA GLN A 6 -30.28 -77.15 9.13
C GLN A 6 -28.98 -76.33 9.22
N ARG A 7 -27.88 -76.98 8.80
CA ARG A 7 -26.58 -76.37 8.51
C ARG A 7 -26.61 -75.86 7.08
N LEU A 8 -26.31 -74.59 6.84
CA LEU A 8 -26.03 -74.07 5.50
C LEU A 8 -24.73 -73.27 5.51
N HIS A 9 -23.72 -73.94 4.96
CA HIS A 9 -22.47 -73.50 4.35
C HIS A 9 -22.27 -71.98 4.15
N ALA A 10 -21.25 -71.44 4.82
CA ALA A 10 -20.66 -70.16 4.49
C ALA A 10 -19.93 -70.25 3.13
N CYS A 11 -20.48 -69.61 2.11
CA CYS A 11 -19.74 -69.31 0.88
C CYS A 11 -18.90 -68.05 1.11
N ILE A 12 -17.59 -68.24 1.27
CA ILE A 12 -16.59 -67.18 1.26
C ILE A 12 -16.43 -66.74 -0.21
N VAL A 13 -16.95 -65.56 -0.56
CA VAL A 13 -16.61 -64.89 -1.82
C VAL A 13 -15.52 -63.86 -1.51
N HIS A 14 -14.29 -64.14 -1.95
CA HIS A 14 -13.19 -63.20 -1.94
C HIS A 14 -13.47 -62.07 -2.93
N VAL A 15 -13.81 -60.88 -2.43
CA VAL A 15 -13.78 -59.65 -3.24
C VAL A 15 -12.35 -59.13 -3.22
N ALA A 16 -11.63 -59.34 -4.31
CA ALA A 16 -10.33 -58.74 -4.54
C ALA A 16 -10.50 -57.23 -4.78
N LEU A 17 -10.01 -56.41 -3.85
CA LEU A 17 -9.95 -54.95 -4.01
C LEU A 17 -8.74 -54.61 -4.89
N LEU A 18 -8.98 -54.22 -6.14
CA LEU A 18 -7.95 -53.67 -7.03
C LEU A 18 -7.64 -52.22 -6.62
N VAL A 19 -6.37 -51.98 -6.29
CA VAL A 19 -5.78 -50.67 -6.00
C VAL A 19 -5.69 -49.84 -7.29
N GLY A 20 -6.24 -48.63 -7.27
CA GLY A 20 -6.04 -47.63 -8.32
C GLY A 20 -5.52 -46.32 -7.72
N ALA A 21 -4.23 -46.26 -7.40
CA ALA A 21 -3.58 -44.99 -7.05
C ALA A 21 -3.30 -44.22 -8.33
N ALA A 22 -4.19 -43.29 -8.69
CA ALA A 22 -3.98 -42.36 -9.79
C ALA A 22 -2.98 -41.27 -9.34
N LEU A 23 -1.71 -41.45 -9.71
CA LEU A 23 -0.68 -40.42 -9.62
C LEU A 23 -0.93 -39.39 -10.74
N PHE A 24 -1.56 -38.27 -10.41
CA PHE A 24 -1.63 -37.12 -11.30
C PHE A 24 -0.31 -36.33 -11.18
N PRO A 25 0.44 -36.12 -12.28
CA PRO A 25 1.62 -35.27 -12.24
C PRO A 25 1.16 -33.81 -12.09
N VAL A 26 1.59 -33.16 -11.01
CA VAL A 26 1.47 -31.71 -10.85
C VAL A 26 2.43 -31.05 -11.82
N MET A 27 1.92 -30.53 -12.93
CA MET A 27 2.69 -29.66 -13.81
C MET A 27 2.80 -28.28 -13.17
N SER A 28 3.92 -28.01 -12.51
CA SER A 28 4.28 -26.69 -12.02
C SER A 28 4.71 -25.82 -13.20
N SER A 29 3.81 -24.97 -13.70
CA SER A 29 4.17 -23.89 -14.61
C SER A 29 4.71 -22.73 -13.77
N ALA A 30 6.03 -22.68 -13.61
CA ALA A 30 6.70 -21.47 -13.14
C ALA A 30 6.66 -20.45 -14.29
N ALA A 31 5.78 -19.45 -14.17
CA ALA A 31 5.90 -18.25 -14.99
C ALA A 31 7.27 -17.61 -14.72
N PRO A 32 7.97 -17.10 -15.75
CA PRO A 32 9.23 -16.43 -15.53
C PRO A 32 8.99 -15.22 -14.64
N ALA A 33 9.58 -15.23 -13.44
CA ALA A 33 9.74 -14.03 -12.65
C ALA A 33 10.61 -13.08 -13.48
N MET A 34 10.00 -12.01 -13.97
CA MET A 34 10.72 -10.94 -14.64
C MET A 34 11.67 -10.34 -13.60
N ALA A 35 12.96 -10.64 -13.75
CA ALA A 35 13.99 -10.10 -12.89
C ALA A 35 13.92 -8.57 -12.94
N ALA A 36 13.87 -7.93 -11.78
CA ALA A 36 13.93 -6.49 -11.67
C ALA A 36 15.33 -6.02 -12.11
N GLU A 37 15.38 -5.27 -13.20
CA GLU A 37 16.59 -4.60 -13.68
C GLU A 37 17.05 -3.52 -12.66
N PRO A 38 18.36 -3.22 -12.59
CA PRO A 38 18.91 -2.22 -11.67
C PRO A 38 18.25 -0.84 -11.83
N LEU A 39 17.86 -0.22 -10.70
CA LEU A 39 17.17 1.09 -10.62
C LEU A 39 18.08 2.31 -10.86
N ASP A 40 18.99 2.23 -11.84
CA ASP A 40 19.68 3.41 -12.38
C ASP A 40 19.06 3.72 -13.75
N GLY A 41 18.03 4.57 -13.76
CA GLY A 41 17.39 4.94 -15.03
C GLY A 41 15.98 5.54 -14.97
N LEU A 42 15.43 5.84 -13.80
CA LEU A 42 14.25 6.71 -13.76
C LEU A 42 14.66 8.08 -14.30
N ASP A 43 14.27 8.38 -15.54
CA ASP A 43 14.26 9.74 -16.03
C ASP A 43 13.37 10.55 -15.08
N THR A 44 14.02 11.34 -14.25
CA THR A 44 13.36 12.17 -13.25
C THR A 44 12.38 13.13 -13.90
N GLY A 45 12.63 13.52 -15.16
CA GLY A 45 11.70 14.27 -16.00
C GLY A 45 10.41 13.49 -16.23
N LEU A 46 10.48 12.32 -16.86
CA LEU A 46 9.30 11.47 -17.15
C LEU A 46 8.51 11.09 -15.89
N ALA A 47 9.20 10.82 -14.78
CA ALA A 47 8.51 10.51 -13.52
C ALA A 47 7.72 11.72 -13.00
N LEU A 48 8.30 12.93 -13.06
CA LEU A 48 7.64 14.19 -12.65
C LEU A 48 6.64 14.72 -13.69
N GLU A 49 6.64 14.24 -14.93
CA GLU A 49 5.57 14.51 -15.90
C GLU A 49 4.22 13.98 -15.39
N SER A 50 4.23 12.87 -14.66
CA SER A 50 3.02 12.33 -14.04
C SER A 50 2.57 13.03 -12.76
N ALA A 51 3.37 13.97 -12.24
CA ALA A 51 3.01 14.75 -11.05
C ALA A 51 1.98 15.83 -11.41
N SER A 52 1.04 16.12 -10.51
CA SER A 52 0.18 17.30 -10.66
C SER A 52 0.97 18.60 -10.51
N ASP A 53 0.38 19.70 -10.96
CA ASP A 53 0.94 21.04 -10.73
C ASP A 53 1.08 21.35 -9.22
N ASP A 54 0.18 20.83 -8.40
CA ASP A 54 0.27 20.95 -6.95
C ASP A 54 1.49 20.21 -6.39
N ALA A 55 1.79 19.01 -6.91
CA ALA A 55 2.98 18.24 -6.52
C ALA A 55 4.28 18.90 -6.97
N ARG A 56 4.33 19.44 -8.20
CA ARG A 56 5.49 20.22 -8.68
C ARG A 56 5.69 21.48 -7.86
N HIS A 57 4.60 22.19 -7.53
CA HIS A 57 4.66 23.38 -6.71
C HIS A 57 5.14 23.07 -5.28
N ALA A 58 4.63 21.99 -4.68
CA ALA A 58 5.08 21.53 -3.37
C ALA A 58 6.56 21.17 -3.38
N LEU A 59 7.05 20.44 -4.39
CA LEU A 59 8.46 20.10 -4.51
C LEU A 59 9.35 21.35 -4.55
N GLN A 60 9.01 22.33 -5.38
CA GLN A 60 9.76 23.59 -5.47
C GLN A 60 9.76 24.34 -4.13
N TRP A 61 8.62 24.36 -3.43
CA TRP A 61 8.50 25.02 -2.14
C TRP A 61 9.31 24.31 -1.04
N ILE A 62 9.22 22.97 -0.97
CA ILE A 62 9.92 22.15 0.04
C ILE A 62 11.44 22.34 -0.10
N VAL A 63 11.96 22.18 -1.32
CA VAL A 63 13.41 22.30 -1.60
C VAL A 63 13.86 23.74 -1.45
N GLY A 64 13.08 24.70 -1.97
CA GLY A 64 13.44 26.12 -1.93
C GLY A 64 13.51 26.71 -0.52
N LEU A 65 12.70 26.20 0.42
CA LEU A 65 12.74 26.63 1.82
C LEU A 65 13.51 25.67 2.74
N GLY A 66 13.95 24.51 2.23
CA GLY A 66 14.57 23.48 3.06
C GLY A 66 13.62 22.94 4.14
N ASP A 67 12.31 22.91 3.87
CA ASP A 67 11.28 22.57 4.85
C ASP A 67 11.42 21.13 5.38
N ASN A 68 12.00 20.23 4.59
CA ASN A 68 12.33 18.87 4.99
C ASN A 68 13.49 18.79 6.00
N GLN A 69 14.16 19.91 6.33
CA GLN A 69 15.24 20.01 7.31
C GLN A 69 16.39 19.01 7.07
N GLY A 70 16.70 18.74 5.80
CA GLY A 70 17.76 17.80 5.41
C GLY A 70 17.40 16.33 5.61
N LEU A 71 16.14 15.99 5.88
CA LEU A 71 15.64 14.61 5.90
C LEU A 71 15.16 14.17 4.51
N PRO A 72 15.23 12.86 4.17
CA PRO A 72 14.51 12.35 3.00
C PRO A 72 13.01 12.63 3.15
N PHE A 73 12.33 12.83 2.03
CA PHE A 73 10.92 13.21 2.06
C PHE A 73 10.09 12.56 0.96
N VAL A 74 8.78 12.57 1.18
CA VAL A 74 7.78 12.01 0.28
C VAL A 74 6.73 13.06 -0.03
N ILE A 75 6.31 13.13 -1.29
CA ILE A 75 5.10 13.83 -1.68
C ILE A 75 4.05 12.78 -2.07
N VAL A 76 2.92 12.78 -1.38
CA VAL A 76 1.72 12.02 -1.74
C VAL A 76 0.77 12.97 -2.45
N ASP A 77 0.71 12.85 -3.77
CA ASP A 77 -0.20 13.59 -4.64
C ASP A 77 -1.54 12.87 -4.69
N LYS A 78 -2.49 13.33 -3.89
CA LYS A 78 -3.81 12.72 -3.83
C LYS A 78 -4.59 12.87 -5.13
N LYS A 79 -4.49 14.03 -5.80
CA LYS A 79 -5.21 14.29 -7.06
C LYS A 79 -4.74 13.36 -8.18
N GLY A 80 -3.45 13.07 -8.23
CA GLY A 80 -2.87 12.11 -9.18
C GLY A 80 -2.92 10.64 -8.73
N ALA A 81 -3.28 10.37 -7.46
CA ALA A 81 -3.08 9.07 -6.80
C ALA A 81 -1.64 8.54 -6.95
N ARG A 82 -0.66 9.43 -6.70
CA ARG A 82 0.77 9.16 -6.89
C ARG A 82 1.55 9.38 -5.60
N ILE A 83 2.66 8.68 -5.48
CA ILE A 83 3.68 8.88 -4.47
C ILE A 83 5.02 9.16 -5.14
N PHE A 84 5.74 10.15 -4.63
CA PHE A 84 7.09 10.51 -5.07
C PHE A 84 8.02 10.50 -3.85
N VAL A 85 9.09 9.70 -3.91
CA VAL A 85 10.07 9.54 -2.83
C VAL A 85 11.35 10.26 -3.24
N PHE A 86 11.84 11.15 -2.38
CA PHE A 86 13.01 11.98 -2.63
C PHE A 86 14.09 11.76 -1.58
N ALA A 87 15.34 11.91 -1.98
CA ALA A 87 16.45 12.09 -1.05
C ALA A 87 16.36 13.49 -0.41
N ALA A 88 17.17 13.71 0.63
CA ALA A 88 17.18 14.95 1.39
C ALA A 88 17.47 16.22 0.55
N ASP A 89 18.23 16.06 -0.54
CA ASP A 89 18.60 17.11 -1.49
C ASP A 89 17.51 17.38 -2.55
N GLY A 90 16.37 16.69 -2.48
CA GLY A 90 15.29 16.82 -3.46
C GLY A 90 15.48 15.96 -4.71
N ARG A 91 16.51 15.12 -4.79
CA ARG A 91 16.67 14.18 -5.90
C ARG A 91 15.64 13.05 -5.82
N LEU A 92 14.90 12.83 -6.90
CA LEU A 92 13.91 11.76 -6.98
C LEU A 92 14.60 10.39 -6.84
N ARG A 93 14.07 9.56 -5.96
CA ARG A 93 14.49 8.16 -5.73
C ARG A 93 13.53 7.16 -6.34
N GLY A 94 12.26 7.53 -6.46
CA GLY A 94 11.27 6.74 -7.17
C GLY A 94 9.89 7.39 -7.15
N ALA A 95 9.05 6.98 -8.11
CA ALA A 95 7.65 7.37 -8.18
C ALA A 95 6.78 6.15 -8.47
N SER A 96 5.55 6.13 -7.97
CA SER A 96 4.59 5.08 -8.25
C SER A 96 3.14 5.57 -8.11
N ALA A 97 2.20 4.80 -8.64
CA ALA A 97 0.81 4.89 -8.24
C ALA A 97 0.66 4.48 -6.77
N ALA A 98 -0.34 5.03 -6.08
CA ALA A 98 -0.67 4.67 -4.72
C ALA A 98 -2.19 4.50 -4.59
N LEU A 99 -2.63 3.52 -3.79
CA LEU A 99 -4.00 3.45 -3.32
C LEU A 99 -4.15 4.36 -2.11
N LEU A 100 -5.24 5.12 -2.12
CA LEU A 100 -5.55 6.13 -1.12
C LEU A 100 -6.90 5.82 -0.48
N GLY A 101 -7.26 6.61 0.53
CA GLY A 101 -8.54 6.56 1.20
C GLY A 101 -9.70 6.51 0.20
N LEU A 102 -10.66 5.63 0.48
CA LEU A 102 -11.85 5.40 -0.33
C LEU A 102 -12.63 6.69 -0.66
N THR A 103 -12.68 7.64 0.28
CA THR A 103 -13.37 8.91 0.08
C THR A 103 -12.37 10.05 -0.09
N PRO A 104 -12.54 10.93 -1.08
CA PRO A 104 -11.76 12.17 -1.18
C PRO A 104 -11.97 13.06 0.05
N GLY A 105 -10.89 13.57 0.64
CA GLY A 105 -10.99 14.46 1.79
C GLY A 105 -9.65 14.75 2.46
N ASP A 106 -9.54 15.95 3.03
CA ASP A 106 -8.28 16.45 3.61
C ASP A 106 -8.21 16.34 5.14
N HIS A 107 -9.32 16.02 5.80
CA HIS A 107 -9.40 16.06 7.26
C HIS A 107 -8.94 14.75 7.92
N SER A 108 -8.34 14.87 9.10
CA SER A 108 -8.22 13.73 10.02
C SER A 108 -9.57 13.40 10.64
N VAL A 109 -9.78 12.12 10.95
CA VAL A 109 -11.01 11.67 11.63
C VAL A 109 -10.93 12.02 13.11
N PRO A 110 -11.92 12.73 13.70
CA PRO A 110 -11.93 13.03 15.13
C PRO A 110 -11.91 11.76 16.00
N GLY A 111 -11.04 11.76 17.00
CA GLY A 111 -10.91 10.66 17.97
C GLY A 111 -10.36 9.35 17.39
N ILE A 112 -9.74 9.38 16.20
CA ILE A 112 -9.23 8.18 15.51
C ILE A 112 -8.28 7.35 16.37
N GLU A 113 -7.53 8.00 17.26
CA GLU A 113 -6.57 7.37 18.16
C GLU A 113 -7.27 6.34 19.08
N GLN A 114 -8.50 6.62 19.50
CA GLN A 114 -9.33 5.76 20.37
C GLN A 114 -10.26 4.81 19.59
N ARG A 115 -10.35 4.95 18.26
CA ARG A 115 -11.31 4.21 17.42
C ARG A 115 -10.63 3.07 16.66
N SER A 116 -11.37 1.99 16.41
CA SER A 116 -10.90 0.96 15.47
C SER A 116 -10.97 1.48 14.03
N VAL A 117 -9.94 1.22 13.22
CA VAL A 117 -9.93 1.58 11.79
C VAL A 117 -11.10 0.90 11.05
N ALA A 118 -11.52 -0.29 11.50
CA ALA A 118 -12.66 -1.00 10.92
C ALA A 118 -14.02 -0.34 11.22
N SER A 119 -14.12 0.54 12.22
CA SER A 119 -15.37 1.23 12.55
C SER A 119 -15.57 2.54 11.79
N LEU A 120 -14.64 2.91 10.90
CA LEU A 120 -14.75 4.12 10.08
C LEU A 120 -15.87 3.99 9.05
N ARG A 121 -16.76 4.97 9.06
CA ARG A 121 -17.80 5.14 8.04
C ARG A 121 -17.14 5.45 6.69
N VAL A 122 -17.86 5.21 5.59
CA VAL A 122 -17.32 5.44 4.24
C VAL A 122 -16.79 6.85 4.07
N ASP A 123 -17.51 7.88 4.53
CA ASP A 123 -17.12 9.29 4.48
C ASP A 123 -15.86 9.62 5.31
N GLU A 124 -15.51 8.77 6.28
CA GLU A 124 -14.33 8.95 7.14
C GLU A 124 -13.08 8.24 6.59
N ARG A 125 -13.19 7.44 5.52
CA ARG A 125 -12.07 6.68 4.94
C ARG A 125 -11.25 7.56 4.00
N THR A 126 -10.67 8.62 4.54
CA THR A 126 -9.87 9.62 3.82
C THR A 126 -8.37 9.40 4.07
N THR A 127 -7.52 9.79 3.13
CA THR A 127 -6.09 10.02 3.42
C THR A 127 -5.93 11.49 3.81
N PRO A 128 -5.72 11.82 5.10
CA PRO A 128 -5.70 13.21 5.57
C PRO A 128 -4.52 13.98 5.00
N ALA A 129 -4.73 15.25 4.67
CA ALA A 129 -3.67 16.12 4.16
C ALA A 129 -2.84 16.69 5.31
N GLY A 130 -1.55 16.92 5.08
CA GLY A 130 -0.66 17.49 6.09
C GLY A 130 0.83 17.24 5.83
N ARG A 131 1.64 17.74 6.76
CA ARG A 131 3.08 17.47 6.85
C ARG A 131 3.34 16.67 8.11
N PHE A 132 3.97 15.52 7.95
CA PHE A 132 4.19 14.57 9.02
C PHE A 132 5.66 14.19 9.10
N VAL A 133 6.20 14.06 10.32
CA VAL A 133 7.49 13.40 10.52
C VAL A 133 7.23 11.90 10.52
N SER A 134 7.71 11.20 9.50
CA SER A 134 7.52 9.77 9.36
C SER A 134 8.61 9.00 10.09
N GLU A 135 8.28 7.80 10.56
CA GLU A 135 9.22 6.91 11.23
C GLU A 135 9.10 5.45 10.75
N PRO A 136 10.21 4.69 10.74
CA PRO A 136 10.15 3.25 10.52
C PRO A 136 9.36 2.55 11.61
N GLY A 137 8.61 1.51 11.26
CA GLY A 137 7.89 0.70 12.24
C GLY A 137 7.49 -0.65 11.71
N HIS A 138 6.67 -1.35 12.50
CA HIS A 138 6.09 -2.64 12.12
C HIS A 138 4.59 -2.65 12.38
N ASN A 139 3.84 -3.33 11.53
CA ASN A 139 2.44 -3.62 11.79
C ASN A 139 2.28 -4.75 12.84
N LEU A 140 1.04 -5.07 13.20
CA LEU A 140 0.74 -6.11 14.20
C LEU A 140 1.18 -7.52 13.78
N GLN A 141 1.47 -7.73 12.49
CA GLN A 141 1.99 -8.99 11.95
C GLN A 141 3.53 -9.01 11.90
N GLY A 142 4.20 -7.96 12.39
CA GLY A 142 5.67 -7.85 12.37
C GLY A 142 6.24 -7.44 11.02
N GLU A 143 5.42 -6.99 10.08
CA GLU A 143 5.89 -6.53 8.77
C GLU A 143 6.31 -5.06 8.82
N ALA A 144 7.45 -4.74 8.23
CA ALA A 144 7.96 -3.37 8.15
C ALA A 144 6.99 -2.44 7.40
N ILE A 145 6.70 -1.29 8.00
CA ILE A 145 5.89 -0.20 7.46
C ILE A 145 6.58 1.14 7.76
N VAL A 146 6.15 2.21 7.10
CA VAL A 146 6.55 3.57 7.47
C VAL A 146 5.35 4.27 8.07
N TRP A 147 5.41 4.60 9.36
CA TRP A 147 4.38 5.40 10.00
C TRP A 147 4.41 6.82 9.45
N ILE A 148 3.26 7.29 8.96
CA ILE A 148 3.06 8.71 8.63
C ILE A 148 2.61 9.42 9.90
N ASP A 149 1.60 8.87 10.57
CA ASP A 149 1.10 9.34 11.85
C ASP A 149 0.61 8.13 12.64
N TYR A 150 1.36 7.76 13.68
CA TYR A 150 1.05 6.62 14.52
C TYR A 150 -0.29 6.77 15.26
N ALA A 151 -0.56 7.97 15.79
CA ALA A 151 -1.80 8.24 16.53
C ALA A 151 -3.02 8.16 15.60
N ALA A 152 -2.88 8.63 14.36
CA ALA A 152 -3.91 8.53 13.33
C ALA A 152 -3.98 7.15 12.65
N LYS A 153 -3.11 6.20 13.02
CA LYS A 153 -3.03 4.85 12.42
C LYS A 153 -2.81 4.90 10.91
N LEU A 154 -2.03 5.90 10.48
CA LEU A 154 -1.75 6.21 9.09
C LEU A 154 -0.32 5.80 8.73
N ALA A 155 -0.17 5.03 7.66
CA ALA A 155 1.13 4.51 7.23
C ALA A 155 1.26 4.44 5.71
N ILE A 156 2.52 4.40 5.25
CA ILE A 156 2.89 3.87 3.93
C ILE A 156 3.19 2.38 4.12
N HIS A 157 2.59 1.52 3.31
CA HIS A 157 2.92 0.10 3.29
C HIS A 157 2.73 -0.51 1.90
N ARG A 158 3.40 -1.63 1.65
CA ARG A 158 3.21 -2.40 0.41
C ARG A 158 1.80 -2.98 0.31
N LEU A 159 1.39 -3.24 -0.93
CA LEU A 159 0.20 -4.02 -1.24
C LEU A 159 0.31 -5.40 -0.60
N ARG A 160 -0.79 -5.84 0.01
CA ARG A 160 -0.93 -7.14 0.66
C ARG A 160 -2.10 -7.91 0.03
N PRO A 161 -2.12 -9.24 0.13
CA PRO A 161 -3.31 -10.02 -0.22
C PRO A 161 -4.56 -9.46 0.48
N ALA A 162 -5.63 -9.28 -0.29
CA ALA A 162 -6.92 -8.76 0.16
C ALA A 162 -8.04 -9.53 -0.56
N ASP A 163 -9.31 -9.20 -0.30
CA ASP A 163 -10.42 -9.76 -1.06
C ASP A 163 -10.23 -9.47 -2.56
N PRO A 164 -10.19 -10.50 -3.44
CA PRO A 164 -10.01 -10.30 -4.87
C PRO A 164 -11.03 -9.35 -5.51
N LYS A 165 -12.23 -9.21 -4.93
CA LYS A 165 -13.25 -8.27 -5.40
C LYS A 165 -12.83 -6.81 -5.29
N GLU A 166 -11.88 -6.50 -4.41
CA GLU A 166 -11.35 -5.14 -4.29
C GLU A 166 -10.43 -4.75 -5.44
N ARG A 167 -9.86 -5.73 -6.17
CA ARG A 167 -9.04 -5.53 -7.37
C ARG A 167 -7.87 -4.55 -7.17
N ARG A 168 -7.23 -4.59 -6.01
CA ARG A 168 -6.25 -3.58 -5.59
C ARG A 168 -5.02 -3.51 -6.50
N ALA A 169 -4.56 -4.65 -7.02
CA ALA A 169 -3.44 -4.68 -7.95
C ALA A 169 -3.81 -4.05 -9.29
N GLU A 170 -5.00 -4.34 -9.80
CA GLU A 170 -5.52 -3.78 -11.04
C GLU A 170 -5.79 -2.27 -10.92
N ARG A 171 -6.27 -1.82 -9.76
CA ARG A 171 -6.42 -0.40 -9.44
C ARG A 171 -5.08 0.33 -9.55
N LEU A 172 -4.02 -0.19 -8.92
CA LEU A 172 -2.66 0.38 -9.03
C LEU A 172 -2.15 0.46 -10.49
N GLY A 173 -2.61 -0.44 -11.36
CA GLY A 173 -2.30 -0.42 -12.80
C GLY A 173 -3.25 0.42 -13.66
N SER A 174 -4.29 1.04 -13.08
CA SER A 174 -5.26 1.83 -13.84
C SER A 174 -4.72 3.21 -14.21
N ALA A 175 -5.25 3.76 -15.30
CA ALA A 175 -4.93 5.11 -15.77
C ALA A 175 -5.66 6.21 -14.98
N THR A 176 -6.78 5.90 -14.33
CA THR A 176 -7.58 6.93 -13.64
C THR A 176 -7.27 6.98 -12.14
N PRO A 177 -6.94 8.15 -11.56
CA PRO A 177 -6.68 8.27 -10.13
C PRO A 177 -7.85 7.86 -9.23
N ASP A 178 -9.09 7.98 -9.72
CA ASP A 178 -10.29 7.60 -8.99
C ASP A 178 -10.39 6.09 -8.76
N ASP A 179 -9.84 5.28 -9.68
CA ASP A 179 -9.74 3.83 -9.48
C ASP A 179 -8.86 3.48 -8.27
N ASN A 180 -7.98 4.37 -7.82
CA ASN A 180 -7.06 4.10 -6.72
C ASN A 180 -7.68 4.37 -5.33
N ARG A 181 -8.96 4.71 -5.27
CA ARG A 181 -9.70 4.97 -4.02
C ARG A 181 -10.28 3.69 -3.45
N ILE A 182 -9.63 3.13 -2.44
CA ILE A 182 -10.05 1.85 -1.84
C ILE A 182 -9.54 1.63 -0.41
N SER A 183 -8.48 2.33 0.01
CA SER A 183 -7.90 2.15 1.34
C SER A 183 -8.78 2.78 2.42
N ILE A 184 -8.48 2.47 3.69
CA ILE A 184 -9.16 3.12 4.83
C ILE A 184 -8.46 4.44 5.24
N GLY A 185 -7.32 4.75 4.62
CA GLY A 185 -6.58 6.00 4.84
C GLY A 185 -5.10 5.86 4.52
N CYS A 186 -4.50 4.70 4.80
CA CYS A 186 -3.10 4.40 4.48
C CYS A 186 -2.77 4.60 3.00
N VAL A 187 -1.51 4.95 2.73
CA VAL A 187 -0.95 5.04 1.38
C VAL A 187 -0.40 3.67 1.03
N VAL A 188 -1.06 2.96 0.12
CA VAL A 188 -0.67 1.59 -0.25
C VAL A 188 0.00 1.60 -1.61
N VAL A 189 1.19 1.04 -1.71
CA VAL A 189 2.02 1.07 -2.93
C VAL A 189 2.32 -0.34 -3.45
N PRO A 190 2.73 -0.52 -4.72
CA PRO A 190 3.24 -1.80 -5.21
C PRO A 190 4.35 -2.36 -4.31
N ALA A 191 4.40 -3.69 -4.16
CA ALA A 191 5.33 -4.33 -3.23
C ALA A 191 6.80 -4.15 -3.64
N ASP A 192 7.08 -4.27 -4.93
CA ASP A 192 8.38 -3.98 -5.55
C ASP A 192 8.82 -2.53 -5.32
N PHE A 193 7.93 -1.56 -5.51
CA PHE A 193 8.22 -0.15 -5.23
C PHE A 193 8.52 0.08 -3.74
N TYR A 194 7.76 -0.56 -2.85
CA TYR A 194 8.03 -0.46 -1.42
C TYR A 194 9.41 -0.99 -1.06
N ASP A 195 9.74 -2.21 -1.52
CA ASP A 195 10.96 -2.90 -1.15
C ASP A 195 12.21 -2.26 -1.78
N ALA A 196 12.09 -1.74 -3.00
CA ALA A 196 13.21 -1.17 -3.73
C ALA A 196 13.41 0.34 -3.49
N VAL A 197 12.38 1.08 -3.07
CA VAL A 197 12.44 2.54 -2.91
C VAL A 197 12.04 2.99 -1.51
N VAL A 198 10.83 2.66 -1.06
CA VAL A 198 10.29 3.21 0.21
C VAL A 198 11.10 2.71 1.41
N ALA A 199 11.27 1.40 1.56
CA ALA A 199 11.96 0.81 2.70
C ALA A 199 13.45 1.22 2.77
N PRO A 200 14.22 1.26 1.66
CA PRO A 200 15.60 1.74 1.69
C PRO A 200 15.74 3.22 2.09
N VAL A 201 14.79 4.08 1.72
CA VAL A 201 14.86 5.53 1.95
C VAL A 201 14.27 5.92 3.32
N LEU A 202 13.14 5.33 3.71
CA LEU A 202 12.35 5.75 4.87
C LEU A 202 12.25 4.68 5.96
N GLY A 203 12.61 3.43 5.67
CA GLY A 203 12.50 2.31 6.60
C GLY A 203 13.66 2.19 7.59
N ARG A 204 14.61 3.14 7.59
CA ARG A 204 15.83 3.08 8.42
C ARG A 204 16.05 4.32 9.29
N SER A 205 15.32 5.40 9.03
CA SER A 205 15.48 6.69 9.70
C SER A 205 14.19 7.50 9.57
N TYR A 206 14.08 8.56 10.37
CA TYR A 206 13.02 9.55 10.18
C TYR A 206 13.05 10.17 8.78
N GLY A 207 11.88 10.60 8.32
CA GLY A 207 11.67 11.33 7.08
C GLY A 207 10.54 12.34 7.23
N VAL A 208 10.21 13.06 6.15
CA VAL A 208 9.04 13.95 6.12
C VAL A 208 8.07 13.51 5.03
N VAL A 209 6.81 13.31 5.37
CA VAL A 209 5.76 12.96 4.41
C VAL A 209 4.82 14.15 4.26
N TYR A 210 4.71 14.67 3.04
CA TYR A 210 3.75 15.69 2.65
C TYR A 210 2.60 15.01 1.93
N VAL A 211 1.45 14.91 2.59
CA VAL A 211 0.21 14.49 1.94
C VAL A 211 -0.50 15.74 1.43
N LEU A 212 -0.53 15.92 0.11
CA LEU A 212 -1.08 17.13 -0.50
C LEU A 212 -2.62 17.12 -0.44
N PRO A 213 -3.26 18.29 -0.24
CA PRO A 213 -4.70 18.38 -0.21
C PRO A 213 -5.32 18.14 -1.58
N GLU A 214 -6.56 17.65 -1.59
CA GLU A 214 -7.35 17.43 -2.79
C GLU A 214 -8.67 18.20 -2.80
N THR A 215 -9.16 18.65 -1.65
CA THR A 215 -10.36 19.49 -1.55
C THR A 215 -10.02 20.95 -1.22
N GLN A 216 -8.80 21.21 -0.76
CA GLN A 216 -8.27 22.56 -0.53
C GLN A 216 -7.09 22.90 -1.43
N PRO A 217 -6.81 24.20 -1.68
CA PRO A 217 -5.63 24.61 -2.44
C PRO A 217 -4.32 24.25 -1.70
N VAL A 218 -3.37 23.61 -2.39
CA VAL A 218 -2.04 23.29 -1.81
C VAL A 218 -1.33 24.52 -1.25
N ARG A 219 -1.49 25.67 -1.91
CA ARG A 219 -0.90 26.95 -1.49
C ARG A 219 -1.37 27.39 -0.09
N ARG A 220 -2.59 27.06 0.30
CA ARG A 220 -3.10 27.33 1.66
C ARG A 220 -2.33 26.51 2.69
N MET A 221 -2.16 25.21 2.43
CA MET A 221 -1.42 24.31 3.31
C MET A 221 0.03 24.76 3.49
N LEU A 222 0.74 25.00 2.38
CA LEU A 222 2.15 25.41 2.40
C LEU A 222 2.33 26.81 2.98
N GLY A 223 1.42 27.74 2.69
CA GLY A 223 1.43 29.08 3.27
C GLY A 223 1.25 29.08 4.79
N ALA A 224 0.36 28.23 5.32
CA ALA A 224 0.19 28.08 6.77
C ALA A 224 1.46 27.54 7.44
N MET A 225 2.16 26.58 6.82
CA MET A 225 3.42 26.01 7.32
C MET A 225 4.56 27.03 7.32
N ALA A 226 4.64 27.88 6.29
CA ALA A 226 5.64 28.95 6.23
C ALA A 226 5.47 29.97 7.36
N LEU A 227 4.21 30.22 7.79
CA LEU A 227 3.91 31.15 8.87
C LEU A 227 4.21 30.55 10.25
N SER A 228 4.02 29.24 10.44
CA SER A 228 4.28 28.57 11.72
C SER A 228 5.77 28.37 12.02
N GLN A 229 6.65 28.63 11.05
CA GLN A 229 8.11 28.49 11.18
C GLN A 229 8.83 29.81 11.46
N ARG A 230 8.10 30.93 11.54
CA ARG A 230 8.62 32.24 11.95
C ARG A 230 8.37 32.45 13.43
#